data_AF-A0A8T7DYN2-F1
#
_entry.id   AF-A0A8T7DYN2-F1
#
_cell.length_a   1.000
_cell.length_b   1.000
_cell.length_c   1.000
_cell.angle_alpha   90.00
_cell.angle_beta   90.00
_cell.angle_gamma   90.00
#
_symmetry.space_group_name_H-M   'P 1'
#
loop_
_entity.id
_entity.type
_entity.pdbx_description
1 polymer ?
#
loop_
_entity_poly.entity_id
_entity_poly.type
_entity_poly.pdbx_seq_one_letter_code
_entity_poly.pdbx_strand_id
1 'polypeptide(L)'
;MLAAAADWPAGIATLRRASLRWTYLGIGLLLLEGVVTALRFRVLVRGRVRISSCLLANAWSVLLLLVLPARLGEVASVGAIVRYMDQPGGVAVASLLFQRVFDLILLAGLLVLLTILSAGEGPVQVLFPLALAMLSALLAVLFGIGRILTFMAALCNRWRRFA
;
A
#
# COMPACT_ATOMS: atom_id res chain seq x y z
N MET A 1 -8.23 -26.90 0.04
CA MET A 1 -9.64 -27.29 -0.18
C MET A 1 -10.58 -26.13 -0.55
N LEU A 2 -10.10 -24.89 -0.80
CA LEU A 2 -10.97 -23.75 -1.22
C LEU A 2 -11.00 -23.51 -2.74
N ALA A 3 -10.05 -24.06 -3.52
CA ALA A 3 -10.01 -23.87 -4.98
C ALA A 3 -11.08 -24.66 -5.75
N ALA A 4 -11.71 -25.66 -5.12
CA ALA A 4 -12.74 -26.50 -5.73
C ALA A 4 -14.15 -25.88 -5.67
N ALA A 5 -14.36 -24.85 -4.84
CA ALA A 5 -15.62 -24.12 -4.73
C ALA A 5 -15.70 -22.89 -5.67
N ALA A 6 -14.61 -22.60 -6.39
CA ALA A 6 -14.59 -21.51 -7.36
C ALA A 6 -15.21 -21.99 -8.68
N ASP A 7 -16.25 -21.29 -9.12
CA ASP A 7 -16.96 -21.57 -10.38
C ASP A 7 -16.12 -21.06 -11.57
N TRP A 8 -15.02 -21.77 -11.83
CA TRP A 8 -14.03 -21.45 -12.88
C TRP A 8 -14.65 -21.16 -14.25
N PRO A 9 -15.70 -21.89 -14.70
CA PRO A 9 -16.34 -21.60 -15.99
C PRO A 9 -16.96 -20.19 -16.02
N ALA A 10 -17.60 -19.76 -14.93
CA ALA A 10 -18.17 -18.42 -14.82
C ALA A 10 -17.09 -17.33 -14.80
N GLY A 11 -15.95 -17.58 -14.15
CA GLY A 11 -14.80 -16.68 -14.15
C GLY A 11 -14.23 -16.46 -15.56
N ILE A 12 -14.06 -17.55 -16.34
CA ILE A 12 -13.56 -17.49 -17.71
C ILE A 12 -14.53 -16.76 -18.64
N ALA A 13 -15.84 -17.01 -18.48
CA ALA A 13 -16.87 -16.32 -19.25
C ALA A 13 -16.89 -14.80 -18.97
N THR A 14 -16.66 -14.41 -17.71
CA THR A 14 -16.56 -13.00 -17.30
C THR A 14 -15.30 -12.34 -17.87
N LEU A 15 -14.15 -13.02 -17.82
CA LEU A 15 -12.90 -12.54 -18.42
C LEU A 15 -13.02 -12.35 -19.94
N ARG A 16 -13.69 -13.27 -20.64
CA ARG A 16 -13.93 -13.14 -22.09
C ARG A 16 -14.82 -11.96 -22.47
N ARG A 17 -15.69 -11.51 -21.56
CA ARG A 17 -16.55 -10.34 -21.73
C ARG A 17 -15.93 -9.05 -21.22
N ALA A 18 -14.77 -9.11 -20.55
CA ALA A 18 -14.08 -7.94 -20.07
C ALA A 18 -13.63 -7.08 -21.25
N SER A 19 -14.13 -5.84 -21.32
CA SER A 19 -13.74 -4.93 -22.40
C SER A 19 -12.28 -4.52 -22.24
N LEU A 20 -11.54 -4.50 -23.35
CA LEU A 20 -10.14 -4.01 -23.41
C LEU A 20 -9.96 -2.64 -22.74
N ARG A 21 -10.97 -1.75 -22.82
CA ARG A 21 -10.94 -0.43 -22.17
C ARG A 21 -10.75 -0.53 -20.65
N TRP A 22 -11.46 -1.44 -19.99
CA TRP A 22 -11.33 -1.67 -18.54
C TRP A 22 -9.96 -2.26 -18.18
N THR A 23 -9.40 -3.11 -19.04
CA THR A 23 -8.05 -3.65 -18.85
C THR A 23 -7.00 -2.54 -18.90
N TYR A 24 -7.05 -1.66 -19.90
CA TYR A 24 -6.14 -0.52 -19.99
C TYR A 24 -6.27 0.43 -18.81
N LEU A 25 -7.50 0.67 -18.35
CA LEU A 25 -7.76 1.52 -17.20
C LEU A 25 -7.19 0.91 -15.90
N GLY A 26 -7.34 -0.41 -15.73
CA GLY A 26 -6.74 -1.14 -14.62
C GLY A 26 -5.21 -1.10 -14.63
N ILE A 27 -4.58 -1.30 -15.80
CA ILE A 27 -3.11 -1.18 -15.95
C ILE A 27 -2.66 0.24 -15.61
N GLY A 28 -3.39 1.26 -16.09
CA GLY A 28 -3.12 2.66 -15.78
C GLY A 28 -3.16 2.94 -14.28
N LEU A 29 -4.19 2.44 -13.58
CA LEU A 29 -4.31 2.57 -12.14
C LEU A 29 -3.15 1.92 -11.37
N LEU A 30 -2.76 0.71 -11.78
CA LEU A 30 -1.64 -0.03 -11.18
C LEU A 30 -0.31 0.72 -11.34
N LEU A 31 -0.07 1.30 -12.52
CA LEU A 31 1.11 2.14 -12.75
C LEU A 31 1.08 3.39 -11.87
N LEU A 32 -0.10 4.02 -11.74
CA LEU A 32 -0.28 5.22 -10.93
C LEU A 32 -0.05 4.94 -9.44
N GLU A 33 -0.57 3.83 -8.93
CA GLU A 33 -0.30 3.33 -7.58
C GLU A 33 1.20 3.10 -7.36
N GLY A 34 1.87 2.46 -8.33
CA GLY A 34 3.31 2.23 -8.28
C GLY A 34 4.12 3.53 -8.21
N VAL A 35 3.70 4.56 -8.96
CA VAL A 35 4.32 5.89 -8.94
C VAL A 35 4.07 6.60 -7.60
N VAL A 36 2.83 6.59 -7.09
CA VAL A 36 2.48 7.20 -5.80
C VAL A 36 3.27 6.55 -4.67
N THR A 37 3.40 5.23 -4.69
CA THR A 37 4.16 4.46 -3.69
C THR A 37 5.65 4.79 -3.76
N ALA A 38 6.23 4.86 -4.97
CA ALA A 38 7.62 5.27 -5.15
C ALA A 38 7.85 6.73 -4.70
N LEU A 39 6.89 7.63 -4.94
CA LEU A 39 6.93 9.01 -4.48
C LEU A 39 6.88 9.09 -2.95
N ARG A 40 6.02 8.29 -2.33
CA ARG A 40 5.92 8.15 -0.87
C ARG A 40 7.25 7.69 -0.29
N PHE A 41 7.86 6.62 -0.84
CA PHE A 41 9.19 6.18 -0.40
C PHE A 41 10.24 7.27 -0.53
N ARG A 42 10.23 8.05 -1.62
CA ARG A 42 11.15 9.19 -1.79
C ARG A 42 10.96 10.26 -0.72
N VAL A 43 9.74 10.50 -0.26
CA VAL A 43 9.47 11.45 0.84
C VAL A 43 9.93 10.87 2.19
N LEU A 44 9.80 9.56 2.40
CA LEU A 44 10.24 8.87 3.62
C LEU A 44 11.77 8.73 3.73
N VAL A 45 12.48 8.62 2.62
CA VAL A 45 13.92 8.37 2.54
C VAL A 45 14.68 9.70 2.36
N ARG A 46 15.45 10.12 3.38
CA ARG A 46 16.25 11.35 3.29
C ARG A 46 17.59 11.08 2.56
N GLY A 47 17.68 11.50 1.29
CA GLY A 47 18.88 11.46 0.45
C GLY A 47 18.60 11.86 -1.01
N ARG A 48 19.63 12.15 -1.83
CA ARG A 48 19.47 12.32 -3.30
C ARG A 48 19.25 10.96 -3.98
N VAL A 49 18.21 10.22 -3.59
CA VAL A 49 17.85 8.99 -4.27
C VAL A 49 17.07 9.35 -5.53
N ARG A 50 17.51 8.81 -6.68
CA ARG A 50 16.84 9.05 -7.96
C ARG A 50 15.46 8.38 -7.93
N ILE A 51 14.45 9.04 -8.50
CA ILE A 51 13.09 8.48 -8.62
C ILE A 51 13.12 7.12 -9.33
N SER A 52 14.00 6.95 -10.31
CA SER A 52 14.20 5.68 -11.02
C SER A 52 14.61 4.54 -10.09
N SER A 53 15.48 4.79 -9.12
CA SER A 53 15.89 3.79 -8.12
C SER A 53 14.73 3.43 -7.19
N CYS A 54 13.88 4.40 -6.82
CA CYS A 54 12.68 4.13 -6.04
C CYS A 54 11.64 3.31 -6.80
N LEU A 55 11.42 3.63 -8.08
CA LEU A 55 10.55 2.86 -8.96
C LEU A 55 11.06 1.43 -9.15
N LEU A 56 12.37 1.26 -9.34
CA LEU A 56 12.98 -0.04 -9.55
C LEU A 56 12.92 -0.91 -8.29
N ALA A 57 13.17 -0.32 -7.11
CA ALA A 57 12.99 -1.00 -5.83
C ALA A 57 11.52 -1.41 -5.61
N ASN A 58 10.56 -0.53 -5.96
CA ASN A 58 9.15 -0.84 -5.86
C ASN A 58 8.72 -1.95 -6.84
N ALA A 59 9.19 -1.89 -8.09
CA ALA A 59 8.91 -2.91 -9.10
C ALA A 59 9.45 -4.29 -8.68
N TRP A 60 10.69 -4.34 -8.18
CA TRP A 60 11.25 -5.58 -7.65
C TRP A 60 10.51 -6.08 -6.42
N SER A 61 10.11 -5.18 -5.51
CA SER A 61 9.29 -5.52 -4.34
C SER A 61 7.97 -6.18 -4.75
N VAL A 62 7.24 -5.60 -5.70
CA VAL A 62 5.97 -6.15 -6.21
C VAL A 62 6.18 -7.49 -6.92
N LEU A 63 7.24 -7.62 -7.72
CA LEU A 63 7.55 -8.85 -8.44
C LEU A 63 7.95 -9.97 -7.46
N LEU A 64 8.71 -9.65 -6.43
CA LEU A 64 9.05 -10.58 -5.34
C LEU A 64 7.82 -10.98 -4.54
N LEU A 65 6.86 -10.08 -4.33
CA LEU A 65 5.57 -10.41 -3.70
C LEU A 65 4.69 -11.35 -4.53
N LEU A 66 4.75 -11.25 -5.86
CA LEU A 66 4.04 -12.15 -6.78
C LEU A 66 4.68 -13.54 -6.85
N VAL A 67 6.00 -13.60 -6.81
CA VAL A 67 6.76 -14.86 -6.97
C VAL A 67 6.92 -15.60 -5.65
N LEU A 68 7.12 -14.89 -4.54
CA LEU A 68 7.35 -15.50 -3.23
C LEU A 68 6.04 -15.62 -2.43
N PRO A 69 5.88 -16.70 -1.66
CA PRO A 69 4.74 -16.83 -0.76
C PRO A 69 4.73 -15.66 0.24
N ALA A 70 3.53 -15.17 0.57
CA ALA A 70 3.26 -13.85 1.17
C ALA A 70 4.21 -13.38 2.29
N ARG A 71 4.80 -14.28 3.09
CA ARG A 71 5.71 -13.92 4.19
C ARG A 71 7.17 -13.71 3.76
N LEU A 72 7.62 -14.33 2.66
CA LEU A 72 8.99 -14.19 2.14
C LEU A 72 9.12 -12.99 1.19
N GLY A 73 8.06 -12.63 0.47
CA GLY A 73 8.03 -11.45 -0.39
C GLY A 73 8.27 -10.15 0.39
N GLU A 74 7.79 -10.07 1.63
CA GLU A 74 7.99 -8.89 2.49
C GLU A 74 9.44 -8.77 2.97
N VAL A 75 10.07 -9.86 3.41
CA VAL A 75 11.50 -9.84 3.80
C VAL A 75 12.39 -9.53 2.59
N ALA A 76 12.05 -10.06 1.41
CA ALA A 76 12.74 -9.78 0.17
C ALA A 76 12.58 -8.32 -0.27
N SER A 77 11.41 -7.71 -0.03
CA SER A 77 11.17 -6.29 -0.29
C SER A 77 11.98 -5.37 0.63
N VAL A 78 12.16 -5.72 1.92
CA VAL A 78 13.11 -5.04 2.82
C VAL A 78 14.52 -5.12 2.25
N GLY A 79 14.94 -6.31 1.81
CA GLY A 79 16.25 -6.52 1.18
C GLY A 79 16.46 -5.66 -0.07
N ALA A 80 15.43 -5.54 -0.92
CA ALA A 80 15.47 -4.67 -2.10
C ALA A 80 15.58 -3.19 -1.72
N ILE A 81 14.83 -2.73 -0.72
CA ILE A 81 14.90 -1.35 -0.23
C ILE A 81 16.29 -1.04 0.36
N VAL A 82 16.83 -1.94 1.18
CA VAL A 82 18.20 -1.78 1.73
C VAL A 82 19.24 -1.74 0.62
N ARG A 83 19.13 -2.64 -0.37
CA ARG A 83 20.10 -2.76 -1.47
C ARG A 83 20.03 -1.60 -2.47
N TYR A 84 18.85 -1.07 -2.76
CA TYR A 84 18.66 -0.05 -3.80
C TYR A 84 18.53 1.38 -3.26
N MET A 85 18.18 1.56 -1.98
CA MET A 85 18.04 2.89 -1.35
C MET A 85 19.11 3.22 -0.32
N ASP A 86 20.04 2.29 -0.04
CA ASP A 86 21.14 2.44 0.93
C ASP A 86 20.64 2.90 2.32
N GLN A 87 19.46 2.42 2.69
CA GLN A 87 18.79 2.74 3.95
C GLN A 87 19.09 1.67 5.00
N PRO A 88 19.20 2.05 6.29
CA PRO A 88 19.31 1.07 7.37
C PRO A 88 18.06 0.19 7.42
N GLY A 89 18.26 -1.13 7.52
CA GLY A 89 17.18 -2.12 7.43
C GLY A 89 16.01 -1.88 8.40
N GLY A 90 16.28 -1.32 9.59
CA GLY A 90 15.22 -0.95 10.55
C GLY A 90 14.23 0.09 10.00
N VAL A 91 14.68 1.05 9.20
CA VAL A 91 13.81 2.07 8.58
C VAL A 91 12.98 1.46 7.44
N ALA A 92 13.57 0.53 6.69
CA ALA A 92 12.88 -0.20 5.63
C ALA A 92 11.75 -1.09 6.19
N VAL A 93 12.03 -1.83 7.27
CA VAL A 93 11.02 -2.65 7.97
C VAL A 93 9.90 -1.79 8.53
N ALA A 94 10.23 -0.70 9.24
CA ALA A 94 9.23 0.20 9.82
C ALA A 94 8.32 0.82 8.74
N SER A 95 8.90 1.21 7.60
CA SER A 95 8.14 1.79 6.48
C SER A 95 7.17 0.78 5.87
N LEU A 96 7.58 -0.47 5.69
CA LEU A 96 6.73 -1.56 5.20
C LEU A 96 5.59 -1.89 6.19
N LEU A 97 5.91 -2.00 7.48
CA LEU A 97 4.91 -2.24 8.52
C LEU A 97 3.84 -1.14 8.53
N PHE A 98 4.28 0.12 8.41
CA PHE A 98 3.38 1.26 8.33
C PHE A 98 2.51 1.25 7.07
N GLN A 99 3.08 0.84 5.94
CA GLN A 99 2.33 0.66 4.69
C GLN A 99 1.26 -0.42 4.84
N ARG A 100 1.58 -1.58 5.44
CA ARG A 100 0.61 -2.66 5.68
C ARG A 100 -0.51 -2.29 6.61
N VAL A 101 -0.20 -1.61 7.73
CA VAL A 101 -1.21 -1.12 8.66
C VAL A 101 -2.13 -0.11 7.96
N PHE A 102 -1.57 0.78 7.14
CA PHE A 102 -2.34 1.73 6.36
C PHE A 102 -3.26 1.02 5.35
N ASP A 103 -2.74 0.08 4.57
CA ASP A 103 -3.50 -0.66 3.56
C ASP A 103 -4.64 -1.46 4.21
N LEU A 104 -4.38 -2.10 5.35
CA LEU A 104 -5.38 -2.89 6.09
C LEU A 104 -6.48 -2.01 6.66
N ILE A 105 -6.13 -0.85 7.22
CA ILE A 105 -7.11 0.12 7.72
C ILE A 105 -7.95 0.70 6.58
N LEU A 106 -7.31 1.01 5.45
CA LEU A 106 -8.00 1.54 4.29
C LEU A 106 -8.96 0.50 3.71
N LEU A 107 -8.51 -0.74 3.53
CA LEU A 107 -9.34 -1.84 3.05
C LEU A 107 -10.52 -2.11 3.98
N ALA A 108 -10.28 -2.20 5.29
CA ALA A 108 -11.33 -2.41 6.30
C ALA A 108 -12.35 -1.26 6.31
N GLY A 109 -11.88 -0.01 6.27
CA GLY A 109 -12.74 1.17 6.22
C GLY A 109 -13.57 1.24 4.95
N LEU A 110 -12.97 0.90 3.80
CA LEU A 110 -13.66 0.86 2.52
C LEU A 110 -14.73 -0.23 2.49
N LEU A 111 -14.45 -1.38 3.12
CA LEU A 111 -15.40 -2.48 3.25
C LEU A 111 -16.59 -2.08 4.15
N VAL A 112 -16.35 -1.37 5.26
CA VAL A 112 -17.41 -0.80 6.11
C VAL A 112 -18.25 0.23 5.35
N LEU A 113 -17.64 1.10 4.55
CA LEU A 113 -18.38 2.06 3.73
C LEU A 113 -19.24 1.34 2.67
N LEU A 114 -18.68 0.32 2.02
CA LEU A 114 -19.39 -0.49 1.04
C LEU A 114 -20.56 -1.26 1.64
N THR A 115 -20.44 -1.80 2.87
CA THR A 115 -21.56 -2.48 3.53
C THR A 115 -22.68 -1.51 3.90
N ILE A 116 -22.34 -0.30 4.36
CA ILE A 116 -23.34 0.75 4.63
C ILE A 116 -24.05 1.17 3.32
N LEU A 117 -23.30 1.36 2.24
CA LEU A 117 -23.85 1.70 0.93
C LEU A 117 -24.73 0.58 0.35
N SER A 118 -24.33 -0.67 0.54
CA SER A 118 -25.05 -1.84 0.02
C SER A 118 -26.31 -2.17 0.82
N ALA A 119 -26.45 -1.64 2.04
CA ALA A 119 -27.60 -1.88 2.90
C ALA A 119 -28.91 -1.22 2.40
N GLY A 120 -28.87 -0.39 1.36
CA GLY A 120 -30.06 0.26 0.78
C GLY A 120 -30.62 1.38 1.64
N GLU A 121 -31.84 1.87 1.31
CA GLU A 121 -32.52 2.94 2.06
C GLU A 121 -32.95 2.46 3.44
N GLY A 122 -32.37 3.04 4.48
CA GLY A 122 -32.65 2.67 5.87
C GLY A 122 -31.91 3.55 6.88
N PRO A 123 -32.22 3.40 8.18
CA PRO A 123 -31.61 4.23 9.24
C PRO A 123 -30.08 4.08 9.32
N VAL A 124 -29.53 3.00 8.77
CA VAL A 124 -28.08 2.74 8.72
C VAL A 124 -27.35 3.73 7.80
N GLN A 125 -28.00 4.31 6.79
CA GLN A 125 -27.37 5.31 5.91
C GLN A 125 -26.99 6.60 6.66
N VAL A 126 -27.68 6.92 7.76
CA VAL A 126 -27.36 8.08 8.62
C VAL A 126 -25.95 7.93 9.24
N LEU A 127 -25.44 6.69 9.35
CA LEU A 127 -24.10 6.41 9.86
C LEU A 127 -22.99 6.60 8.81
N PHE A 128 -23.33 6.72 7.51
CA PHE A 128 -22.35 6.92 6.44
C PHE A 128 -21.42 8.13 6.65
N PRO A 129 -21.93 9.37 6.90
CA PRO A 129 -21.06 10.52 7.13
C PRO A 129 -20.18 10.34 8.37
N LEU A 130 -20.68 9.69 9.43
CA LEU A 130 -19.90 9.39 10.63
C LEU A 130 -18.78 8.39 10.33
N ALA A 131 -19.07 7.30 9.61
CA ALA A 131 -18.07 6.31 9.21
C ALA A 131 -16.99 6.93 8.31
N LEU A 132 -17.39 7.80 7.37
CA LEU A 132 -16.46 8.53 6.51
C LEU A 132 -15.58 9.51 7.31
N ALA A 133 -16.16 10.22 8.29
CA ALA A 133 -15.42 11.10 9.18
C ALA A 133 -14.42 10.32 10.04
N MET A 134 -14.81 9.17 10.60
CA MET A 134 -13.91 8.30 11.37
C MET A 134 -12.78 7.75 10.51
N LEU A 135 -13.06 7.28 9.29
CA LEU A 135 -12.05 6.79 8.37
C LEU A 135 -11.06 7.89 7.98
N SER A 136 -11.56 9.07 7.63
CA SER A 136 -10.70 10.20 7.26
C SER A 136 -9.85 10.69 8.44
N ALA A 137 -10.40 10.75 9.65
CA ALA A 137 -9.64 11.06 10.87
C ALA A 137 -8.55 10.02 11.13
N LEU A 138 -8.86 8.73 11.01
CA LEU A 138 -7.90 7.64 11.21
C LEU A 138 -6.77 7.68 10.17
N LEU A 139 -7.10 7.94 8.90
CA LEU A 139 -6.11 8.14 7.84
C LEU A 139 -5.23 9.36 8.10
N ALA A 140 -5.80 10.46 8.59
CA ALA A 140 -5.05 11.66 8.95
C ALA A 140 -4.08 11.39 10.12
N VAL A 141 -4.51 10.64 11.14
CA VAL A 141 -3.65 10.22 12.27
C VAL A 141 -2.51 9.34 11.78
N LEU A 142 -2.79 8.32 10.96
CA LEU A 142 -1.75 7.46 10.38
C LEU A 142 -0.77 8.29 9.55
N PHE A 143 -1.26 9.20 8.71
CA PHE A 143 -0.38 10.07 7.93
C PHE A 143 0.49 10.95 8.83
N GLY A 144 -0.06 11.46 9.94
CA GLY A 144 0.66 12.20 10.97
C GLY A 144 1.75 11.37 11.65
N ILE A 145 1.43 10.15 12.10
CA ILE A 145 2.40 9.23 12.72
C ILE A 145 3.52 8.88 11.73
N GLY A 146 3.18 8.61 10.47
CA GLY A 146 4.16 8.36 9.41
C GLY A 146 5.14 9.54 9.26
N ARG A 147 4.64 10.78 9.26
CA ARG A 147 5.48 11.99 9.28
C ARG A 147 6.35 12.09 10.53
N ILE A 148 5.81 11.86 11.73
CA ILE A 148 6.56 11.93 12.98
C ILE A 148 7.68 10.88 13.01
N LEU A 149 7.39 9.64 12.62
CA LEU A 149 8.39 8.57 12.56
C LEU A 149 9.51 8.91 11.57
N THR A 150 9.19 9.46 10.40
CA THR A 150 10.22 9.93 9.47
C THR A 150 11.05 11.07 10.04
N PHE A 151 10.42 11.99 10.79
CA PHE A 151 11.11 13.10 11.42
C PHE A 151 12.03 12.63 12.55
N MET A 152 11.58 11.71 13.40
CA MET A 152 12.37 11.12 14.49
C MET A 152 13.52 10.28 13.95
N ALA A 153 13.28 9.48 12.91
CA ALA A 153 14.35 8.77 12.21
C ALA A 153 15.39 9.75 11.62
N ALA A 154 14.93 10.87 11.05
CA ALA A 154 15.82 11.93 10.56
C ALA A 154 16.61 12.63 11.67
N LEU A 155 16.04 12.78 12.87
CA LEU A 155 16.69 13.38 14.03
C LEU A 155 17.79 12.46 14.59
N CYS A 156 17.47 11.17 14.80
CA CYS A 156 18.42 10.16 15.27
C CYS A 156 19.62 10.01 14.31
N ASN A 157 19.39 9.99 13.00
CA ASN A 157 20.49 9.88 12.03
C ASN A 157 21.35 11.16 11.95
N ARG A 158 20.81 12.34 12.29
CA ARG A 158 21.59 13.57 12.36
C ARG A 158 22.57 13.52 13.52
N TRP A 159 22.13 13.04 14.68
CA TRP A 159 22.97 12.88 15.87
C TRP A 159 24.09 11.88 15.66
N ARG A 160 23.81 10.78 14.93
CA ARG A 160 24.80 9.73 14.62
C ARG A 160 25.90 10.16 13.63
N ARG A 161 25.80 11.34 13.00
CA ARG A 161 26.87 11.92 12.16
C ARG A 161 27.77 12.91 12.90
N PHE A 162 27.38 13.30 14.11
CA PHE A 162 28.15 14.21 14.97
C PHE A 162 28.86 13.49 16.12
N ALA A 163 28.57 12.20 16.32
CA ALA A 163 29.29 11.28 17.20
C ALA A 163 30.18 10.37 16.35
#